data_AF-A0A443ZK38-F1
#
_entry.id   AF-A0A443ZK38-F1
#
_cell.length_a   1.000
_cell.length_b   1.000
_cell.length_c   1.000
_cell.angle_alpha   90.00
_cell.angle_beta   90.00
_cell.angle_gamma   90.00
#
_symmetry.space_group_name_H-M   'P 1'
#
loop_
_entity.id
_entity.type
_entity.pdbx_description
1 polymer ?
#
loop_
_entity_poly.entity_id
_entity_poly.type
_entity_poly.pdbx_seq_one_letter_code
_entity_poly.pdbx_strand_id
1 'polypeptide(L)'
;AAIGPYCVPVVNLEQNLGQLNVNMVTCGGQATIPMVAAVSRVAKVHYAEIIASIASKSAGPGTRANIDEFTETTSKAIEVIGGAAKGKAIIIMNPAEPPLIMRDTVFVLSEAADQAQIEASIEEMAAAVQAYVPGYRLKQKVQFDVIPEDAPLNIPGHGRFSGLKTSVFLEVEGAAHYLPAYAGNLDIMTSAALATAERMALSMLNG
;
A
#
# COMPACT_ATOMS: atom_id res chain seq x y z
N ALA A 1 3.47 -17.52 7.13
CA ALA A 1 4.23 -16.27 6.92
C ALA A 1 3.78 -15.22 7.95
N ALA A 2 4.56 -14.16 8.20
CA ALA A 2 4.27 -13.07 9.17
C ALA A 2 4.15 -13.46 10.67
N ILE A 3 5.28 -13.84 11.28
CA ILE A 3 5.37 -14.17 12.72
C ILE A 3 5.50 -12.95 13.63
N GLY A 4 6.05 -11.84 13.13
CA GLY A 4 6.12 -10.55 13.83
C GLY A 4 5.02 -9.58 13.36
N PRO A 5 4.77 -8.48 14.10
CA PRO A 5 3.82 -7.45 13.69
C PRO A 5 4.18 -6.83 12.33
N TYR A 6 3.16 -6.36 11.62
CA TYR A 6 3.34 -5.64 10.36
C TYR A 6 3.93 -4.25 10.61
N CYS A 7 4.91 -3.86 9.79
CA CYS A 7 5.44 -2.51 9.77
C CYS A 7 5.32 -1.91 8.36
N VAL A 8 4.67 -0.75 8.29
CA VAL A 8 4.71 0.16 7.15
C VAL A 8 5.27 1.48 7.68
N PRO A 9 6.49 1.90 7.30
CA PRO A 9 7.26 2.91 8.03
C PRO A 9 6.49 4.22 8.30
N VAL A 10 5.82 4.75 7.28
CA VAL A 10 5.06 6.01 7.34
C VAL A 10 3.75 5.92 8.12
N VAL A 11 3.36 4.72 8.56
CA VAL A 11 2.11 4.51 9.31
C VAL A 11 2.39 4.15 10.76
N ASN A 12 3.28 3.18 11.03
CA ASN A 12 3.39 2.60 12.37
C ASN A 12 4.80 2.20 12.81
N LEU A 13 5.86 2.76 12.23
CA LEU A 13 7.24 2.42 12.60
C LEU A 13 7.52 2.60 14.10
N GLU A 14 7.12 3.74 14.66
CA GLU A 14 7.38 4.10 16.05
C GLU A 14 6.78 3.09 17.05
N GLN A 15 5.69 2.42 16.68
CA GLN A 15 5.03 1.41 17.52
C GLN A 15 5.81 0.08 17.57
N ASN A 16 6.73 -0.13 16.63
CA ASN A 16 7.42 -1.41 16.46
C ASN A 16 8.92 -1.35 16.84
N LEU A 17 9.43 -0.23 17.35
CA LEU A 17 10.87 -0.05 17.59
C LEU A 17 11.50 -1.09 18.54
N GLY A 18 10.74 -1.56 19.53
CA GLY A 18 11.19 -2.57 20.49
C GLY A 18 10.99 -4.02 20.05
N GLN A 19 10.45 -4.26 18.86
CA GLN A 19 10.15 -5.61 18.38
C GLN A 19 11.41 -6.27 17.82
N LEU A 20 11.67 -7.51 18.25
CA LEU A 20 12.82 -8.30 17.77
C LEU A 20 12.57 -8.98 16.42
N ASN A 21 11.32 -9.02 15.98
CA ASN A 21 10.90 -9.55 14.70
C ASN A 21 9.78 -8.68 14.15
N VAL A 22 9.97 -8.13 12.95
CA VAL A 22 8.98 -7.29 12.28
C VAL A 22 8.77 -7.81 10.86
N ASN A 23 7.53 -7.82 10.42
CA ASN A 23 7.15 -8.25 9.08
C ASN A 23 6.88 -7.03 8.19
N MET A 24 7.56 -6.95 7.04
CA MET A 24 7.42 -5.84 6.08
C MET A 24 6.25 -6.01 5.11
N VAL A 25 5.30 -6.89 5.41
CA VAL A 25 4.14 -7.19 4.56
C VAL A 25 4.60 -7.71 3.18
N THR A 26 4.30 -6.97 2.11
CA THR A 26 4.59 -7.29 0.71
C THR A 26 4.89 -5.99 -0.04
N CYS A 27 5.46 -6.07 -1.24
CA CYS A 27 5.73 -4.87 -2.03
C CYS A 27 4.45 -4.09 -2.36
N GLY A 28 3.36 -4.80 -2.70
CA GLY A 28 2.04 -4.19 -2.86
C GLY A 28 1.55 -3.56 -1.57
N GLY A 29 1.74 -4.21 -0.42
CA GLY A 29 1.41 -3.64 0.88
C GLY A 29 2.14 -2.34 1.17
N GLN A 30 3.47 -2.31 1.01
CA GLN A 30 4.28 -1.11 1.23
C GLN A 30 3.91 0.04 0.28
N ALA A 31 3.53 -0.28 -0.95
CA ALA A 31 3.10 0.74 -1.92
C ALA A 31 1.68 1.27 -1.64
N THR A 32 0.78 0.47 -1.07
CA THR A 32 -0.66 0.80 -1.10
C THR A 32 -1.29 1.04 0.26
N ILE A 33 -0.81 0.39 1.32
CA ILE A 33 -1.30 0.60 2.70
C ILE A 33 -1.16 2.06 3.16
N PRO A 34 -0.08 2.81 2.82
CA PRO A 34 -0.02 4.23 3.12
C PRO A 34 -1.24 4.99 2.57
N MET A 35 -1.69 4.69 1.36
CA MET A 35 -2.85 5.35 0.75
C MET A 35 -4.16 5.01 1.47
N VAL A 36 -4.33 3.74 1.89
CA VAL A 36 -5.49 3.35 2.70
C VAL A 36 -5.46 4.08 4.05
N ALA A 37 -4.31 4.13 4.70
CA ALA A 37 -4.12 4.84 5.97
C ALA A 37 -4.43 6.35 5.82
N ALA A 38 -4.01 6.97 4.72
CA ALA A 38 -4.30 8.37 4.40
C ALA A 38 -5.80 8.65 4.28
N VAL A 39 -6.60 7.75 3.72
CA VAL A 39 -8.06 7.89 3.73
C VAL A 39 -8.63 7.62 5.13
N SER A 40 -8.15 6.57 5.81
CA SER A 40 -8.67 6.15 7.12
C SER A 40 -8.51 7.19 8.24
N ARG A 41 -7.46 8.03 8.16
CA ARG A 41 -7.25 9.13 9.11
C ARG A 41 -8.20 10.32 8.88
N VAL A 42 -8.90 10.36 7.76
CA VAL A 42 -9.90 11.40 7.42
C VAL A 42 -11.32 10.88 7.62
N ALA A 43 -11.61 9.66 7.18
CA ALA A 43 -12.95 9.07 7.28
C ALA A 43 -12.88 7.56 7.51
N LYS A 44 -13.94 7.00 8.12
CA LYS A 44 -14.04 5.56 8.35
C LYS A 44 -14.05 4.81 7.01
N VAL A 45 -13.18 3.82 6.87
CA VAL A 45 -13.06 2.98 5.68
C VAL A 45 -13.82 1.67 5.86
N HIS A 46 -14.82 1.42 5.01
CA HIS A 46 -15.59 0.18 4.98
C HIS A 46 -14.86 -0.93 4.25
N TYR A 47 -14.25 -0.60 3.11
CA TYR A 47 -13.59 -1.56 2.25
C TYR A 47 -12.42 -0.91 1.54
N ALA A 48 -11.30 -1.62 1.43
CA ALA A 48 -10.18 -1.20 0.61
C ALA A 48 -9.64 -2.36 -0.22
N GLU A 49 -9.40 -2.10 -1.50
CA GLU A 49 -8.87 -3.05 -2.46
C GLU A 49 -7.65 -2.49 -3.16
N ILE A 50 -6.63 -3.33 -3.32
CA ILE A 50 -5.40 -2.96 -4.02
C ILE A 50 -5.16 -3.91 -5.19
N ILE A 51 -4.58 -3.38 -6.25
CA ILE A 51 -4.16 -4.12 -7.43
C ILE A 51 -2.71 -3.75 -7.73
N ALA A 52 -1.80 -4.68 -7.45
CA ALA A 52 -0.37 -4.54 -7.75
C ALA A 52 -0.06 -5.21 -9.10
N SER A 53 0.41 -4.42 -10.06
CA SER A 53 0.82 -4.90 -11.38
C SER A 53 2.33 -4.74 -11.56
N ILE A 54 3.03 -5.84 -11.76
CA ILE A 54 4.49 -5.89 -11.84
C ILE A 54 4.97 -6.56 -13.12
N ALA A 55 6.18 -6.21 -13.57
CA ALA A 55 6.85 -6.93 -14.65
C ALA A 55 7.12 -8.38 -14.25
N SER A 56 6.77 -9.34 -15.12
CA SER A 56 7.03 -10.78 -14.89
C SER A 56 8.49 -11.09 -14.58
N LYS A 57 9.44 -10.32 -15.15
CA LYS A 57 10.88 -10.42 -14.93
C LYS A 57 11.32 -10.01 -13.51
N SER A 58 10.55 -9.16 -12.84
CA SER A 58 10.81 -8.74 -11.45
C SER A 58 10.31 -9.74 -10.41
N ALA A 59 9.47 -10.71 -10.81
CA ALA A 59 8.91 -11.73 -9.94
C ALA A 59 9.74 -13.03 -10.02
N GLY A 60 10.69 -13.16 -9.08
CA GLY A 60 11.51 -14.37 -8.95
C GLY A 60 10.71 -15.60 -8.47
N PRO A 61 11.34 -16.79 -8.42
CA PRO A 61 10.67 -18.03 -7.98
C PRO A 61 10.06 -17.93 -6.58
N GLY A 62 10.71 -17.22 -5.65
CA GLY A 62 10.18 -17.00 -4.30
C GLY A 62 8.85 -16.24 -4.29
N THR A 63 8.70 -15.19 -5.10
CA THR A 63 7.42 -14.47 -5.24
C THR A 63 6.34 -15.37 -5.82
N ARG A 64 6.69 -16.18 -6.84
CA ARG A 64 5.74 -17.07 -7.53
C ARG A 64 5.26 -18.23 -6.66
N ALA A 65 6.11 -18.70 -5.76
CA ALA A 65 5.79 -19.78 -4.83
C ALA A 65 4.89 -19.33 -3.66
N ASN A 66 4.71 -18.03 -3.44
CA ASN A 66 3.97 -17.48 -2.29
C ASN A 66 2.89 -16.45 -2.72
N ILE A 67 2.22 -16.70 -3.86
CA ILE A 67 1.20 -15.75 -4.39
C ILE A 67 -0.03 -15.69 -3.49
N ASP A 68 -0.47 -16.82 -2.92
CA ASP A 68 -1.62 -16.83 -2.03
C ASP A 68 -1.31 -16.04 -0.76
N GLU A 69 -0.14 -16.28 -0.16
CA GLU A 69 0.34 -15.53 1.01
C GLU A 69 0.47 -14.03 0.71
N PHE A 70 0.84 -13.64 -0.52
CA PHE A 70 0.82 -12.24 -0.92
C PHE A 70 -0.58 -11.65 -0.76
N THR A 71 -1.61 -12.32 -1.30
CA THR A 71 -2.98 -11.80 -1.26
C THR A 71 -3.52 -11.77 0.17
N GLU A 72 -3.29 -12.83 0.95
CA GLU A 72 -3.76 -12.96 2.33
C GLU A 72 -3.08 -11.96 3.26
N THR A 73 -1.75 -11.90 3.22
CA THR A 73 -0.95 -11.01 4.09
C THR A 73 -1.24 -9.55 3.77
N THR A 74 -1.32 -9.19 2.49
CA THR A 74 -1.60 -7.81 2.08
C THR A 74 -3.03 -7.41 2.46
N SER A 75 -4.02 -8.27 2.22
CA SER A 75 -5.41 -8.01 2.62
C SER A 75 -5.51 -7.81 4.14
N LYS A 76 -4.78 -8.62 4.92
CA LYS A 76 -4.80 -8.48 6.38
C LYS A 76 -4.11 -7.21 6.86
N ALA A 77 -3.00 -6.83 6.25
CA ALA A 77 -2.30 -5.59 6.61
C ALA A 77 -3.06 -4.33 6.17
N ILE A 78 -3.82 -4.38 5.08
CA ILE A 78 -4.78 -3.31 4.72
C ILE A 78 -5.80 -3.10 5.85
N GLU A 79 -6.28 -4.16 6.49
CA GLU A 79 -7.20 -4.05 7.63
C GLU A 79 -6.47 -3.51 8.87
N VAL A 80 -5.37 -4.16 9.27
CA VAL A 80 -4.71 -3.92 10.56
C VAL A 80 -3.92 -2.61 10.59
N ILE A 81 -3.26 -2.26 9.48
CA ILE A 81 -2.39 -1.07 9.38
C ILE A 81 -3.07 0.04 8.60
N GLY A 82 -3.76 -0.32 7.50
CA GLY A 82 -4.47 0.66 6.68
C GLY A 82 -5.77 1.18 7.32
N GLY A 83 -6.33 0.48 8.31
CA GLY A 83 -7.55 0.90 9.02
C GLY A 83 -8.86 0.60 8.28
N ALA A 84 -8.82 -0.21 7.21
CA ALA A 84 -10.03 -0.64 6.53
C ALA A 84 -10.77 -1.74 7.32
N ALA A 85 -12.11 -1.68 7.37
CA ALA A 85 -12.88 -2.76 7.98
C ALA A 85 -12.77 -4.08 7.20
N LYS A 86 -12.56 -4.01 5.87
CA LYS A 86 -12.27 -5.17 5.02
C LYS A 86 -11.22 -4.84 3.97
N GLY A 87 -10.21 -5.70 3.84
CA GLY A 87 -9.15 -5.58 2.83
C GLY A 87 -9.25 -6.64 1.73
N LYS A 88 -8.83 -6.28 0.52
CA LYS A 88 -8.56 -7.21 -0.59
C LYS A 88 -7.29 -6.80 -1.33
N ALA A 89 -6.50 -7.79 -1.74
CA ALA A 89 -5.33 -7.58 -2.57
C ALA A 89 -5.34 -8.49 -3.81
N ILE A 90 -4.92 -7.93 -4.93
CA ILE A 90 -4.72 -8.62 -6.20
C ILE A 90 -3.29 -8.35 -6.67
N ILE A 91 -2.63 -9.37 -7.20
CA ILE A 91 -1.33 -9.25 -7.88
C ILE A 91 -1.44 -9.74 -9.32
N ILE A 92 -0.86 -9.00 -10.26
CA ILE A 92 -0.83 -9.30 -11.69
C ILE A 92 0.62 -9.23 -12.17
N MET A 93 1.06 -10.28 -12.86
CA MET A 93 2.36 -10.32 -13.53
C MET A 93 2.17 -10.14 -15.03
N ASN A 94 2.81 -9.13 -15.61
CA ASN A 94 2.70 -8.81 -17.02
C ASN A 94 4.07 -8.98 -17.74
N PRO A 95 4.18 -9.78 -18.82
CA PRO A 95 5.44 -10.06 -19.51
C PRO A 95 5.75 -9.09 -20.68
N ALA A 96 5.12 -7.91 -20.74
CA ALA A 96 5.36 -6.94 -21.81
C ALA A 96 6.84 -6.52 -21.96
N GLU A 97 7.21 -6.11 -23.18
CA GLU A 97 8.51 -5.54 -23.52
C GLU A 97 8.33 -4.16 -24.19
N PRO A 98 8.99 -3.09 -23.71
CA PRO A 98 9.89 -3.07 -22.56
C PRO A 98 9.16 -3.39 -21.24
N PRO A 99 9.86 -3.94 -20.21
CA PRO A 99 9.22 -4.31 -18.96
C PRO A 99 8.55 -3.11 -18.30
N LEU A 100 7.30 -3.29 -17.88
CA LEU A 100 6.50 -2.25 -17.26
C LEU A 100 7.05 -1.83 -15.90
N ILE A 101 6.98 -0.53 -15.63
CA ILE A 101 7.12 0.03 -14.27
C ILE A 101 6.01 -0.53 -13.38
N MET A 102 6.32 -0.79 -12.11
CA MET A 102 5.31 -1.18 -11.12
C MET A 102 4.17 -0.16 -11.07
N ARG A 103 2.94 -0.65 -11.17
CA ARG A 103 1.72 0.14 -11.01
C ARG A 103 0.90 -0.44 -9.88
N ASP A 104 0.39 0.43 -9.04
CA ASP A 104 -0.56 0.06 -8.02
C ASP A 104 -1.80 0.91 -8.14
N THR A 105 -2.96 0.28 -8.02
CA THR A 105 -4.24 0.98 -7.93
C THR A 105 -4.85 0.66 -6.58
N VAL A 106 -5.34 1.69 -5.90
CA VAL A 106 -5.97 1.59 -4.58
C VAL A 106 -7.39 2.11 -4.70
N PHE A 107 -8.36 1.26 -4.41
CA PHE A 107 -9.75 1.64 -4.26
C PHE A 107 -10.11 1.63 -2.77
N VAL A 108 -10.63 2.74 -2.28
CA VAL A 108 -11.09 2.87 -0.90
C VAL A 108 -12.54 3.31 -0.89
N LEU A 109 -13.38 2.55 -0.22
CA LEU A 109 -14.77 2.88 0.08
C LEU A 109 -14.86 3.36 1.52
N SER A 110 -15.11 4.65 1.70
CA SER A 110 -15.28 5.28 3.02
C SER A 110 -16.70 5.81 3.21
N GLU A 111 -17.01 6.22 4.44
CA GLU A 111 -18.11 7.15 4.69
C GLU A 111 -17.94 8.43 3.86
N ALA A 112 -19.03 9.20 3.70
CA ALA A 112 -18.98 10.47 3.01
C ALA A 112 -17.98 11.41 3.69
N ALA A 113 -17.12 12.06 2.89
CA ALA A 113 -16.04 12.88 3.38
C ALA A 113 -15.71 13.99 2.39
N ASP A 114 -14.99 15.01 2.86
CA ASP A 114 -14.48 16.09 2.03
C ASP A 114 -13.36 15.56 1.11
N GLN A 115 -13.57 15.68 -0.20
CA GLN A 115 -12.63 15.17 -1.22
C GLN A 115 -11.28 15.89 -1.17
N ALA A 116 -11.27 17.20 -0.88
CA ALA A 116 -10.04 17.98 -0.80
C ALA A 116 -9.21 17.60 0.43
N GLN A 117 -9.86 17.27 1.55
CA GLN A 117 -9.16 16.73 2.73
C GLN A 117 -8.54 15.36 2.46
N ILE A 118 -9.25 14.48 1.74
CA ILE A 118 -8.70 13.18 1.34
C ILE A 118 -7.55 13.34 0.35
N GLU A 119 -7.68 14.21 -0.65
CA GLU A 119 -6.63 14.46 -1.64
C GLU A 119 -5.37 15.00 -0.97
N ALA A 120 -5.49 16.03 -0.13
CA ALA A 120 -4.37 16.58 0.64
C ALA A 120 -3.70 15.53 1.54
N SER A 121 -4.50 14.69 2.18
CA SER A 121 -4.00 13.60 3.02
C SER A 121 -3.21 12.56 2.22
N ILE A 122 -3.66 12.22 1.01
CA ILE A 122 -2.99 11.28 0.10
C ILE A 122 -1.68 11.88 -0.42
N GLU A 123 -1.69 13.16 -0.80
CA GLU A 123 -0.49 13.86 -1.28
C GLU A 123 0.60 13.95 -0.20
N GLU A 124 0.23 14.31 1.03
CA GLU A 124 1.15 14.32 2.17
C GLU A 124 1.75 12.92 2.41
N MET A 125 0.91 11.88 2.38
CA MET A 125 1.37 10.51 2.57
C MET A 125 2.28 10.04 1.43
N ALA A 126 1.98 10.41 0.18
CA ALA A 126 2.83 10.10 -0.96
C ALA A 126 4.21 10.78 -0.82
N ALA A 127 4.25 12.03 -0.36
CA ALA A 127 5.49 12.73 -0.06
C ALA A 127 6.29 12.06 1.08
N ALA A 128 5.59 11.54 2.10
CA ALA A 128 6.23 10.78 3.18
C ALA A 128 6.87 9.47 2.66
N VAL A 129 6.21 8.76 1.74
CA VAL A 129 6.79 7.57 1.08
C VAL A 129 7.99 7.94 0.20
N GLN A 130 7.91 9.05 -0.51
CA GLN A 130 8.99 9.56 -1.36
C GLN A 130 10.29 9.82 -0.60
N ALA A 131 10.22 10.10 0.71
CA ALA A 131 11.41 10.31 1.54
C ALA A 131 12.36 9.10 1.57
N TYR A 132 11.85 7.88 1.42
CA TYR A 132 12.66 6.65 1.33
C TYR A 132 12.55 5.92 -0.02
N VAL A 133 11.60 6.29 -0.89
CA VAL A 133 11.51 5.79 -2.27
C VAL A 133 11.24 6.95 -3.24
N PRO A 134 12.29 7.64 -3.73
CA PRO A 134 12.12 8.84 -4.56
C PRO A 134 11.28 8.65 -5.83
N GLY A 135 11.24 7.44 -6.38
CA GLY A 135 10.46 7.11 -7.59
C GLY A 135 8.98 6.79 -7.34
N TYR A 136 8.52 6.73 -6.09
CA TYR A 136 7.11 6.54 -5.73
C TYR A 136 6.31 7.80 -6.04
N ARG A 137 5.23 7.73 -6.82
CA ARG A 137 4.43 8.92 -7.15
C ARG A 137 3.01 8.59 -7.56
N LEU A 138 2.13 9.58 -7.40
CA LEU A 138 0.81 9.57 -8.03
C LEU A 138 0.97 9.65 -9.55
N LYS A 139 0.46 8.65 -10.26
CA LYS A 139 0.40 8.66 -11.74
C LYS A 139 -0.75 9.54 -12.25
N GLN A 140 -1.80 9.66 -11.48
CA GLN A 140 -2.99 10.45 -11.80
C GLN A 140 -3.40 11.26 -10.56
N LYS A 141 -4.16 12.33 -10.77
CA LYS A 141 -4.90 12.97 -9.68
C LYS A 141 -5.81 11.94 -9.02
N VAL A 142 -6.06 12.11 -7.73
CA VAL A 142 -6.99 11.26 -6.99
C VAL A 142 -8.38 11.39 -7.64
N GLN A 143 -9.03 10.26 -7.89
CA GLN A 143 -10.37 10.24 -8.49
C GLN A 143 -11.40 9.88 -7.43
N PHE A 144 -12.57 10.50 -7.53
CA PHE A 144 -13.66 10.35 -6.57
C PHE A 144 -14.96 10.00 -7.27
N ASP A 145 -15.65 8.98 -6.76
CA ASP A 145 -17.02 8.65 -7.12
C ASP A 145 -17.88 8.69 -5.85
N VAL A 146 -18.89 9.57 -5.80
CA VAL A 146 -19.86 9.59 -4.70
C VAL A 146 -20.84 8.43 -4.88
N ILE A 147 -21.05 7.66 -3.81
CA ILE A 147 -22.02 6.56 -3.76
C ILE A 147 -23.19 7.01 -2.89
N PRO A 148 -24.33 7.37 -3.48
CA PRO A 148 -25.45 7.94 -2.72
C PRO A 148 -26.18 6.87 -1.89
N GLU A 149 -26.84 7.29 -0.81
CA GLU A 149 -27.57 6.39 0.10
C GLU A 149 -28.78 5.70 -0.54
N ASP A 150 -29.38 6.32 -1.56
CA ASP A 150 -30.52 5.78 -2.30
C ASP A 150 -30.11 4.73 -3.35
N ALA A 151 -28.83 4.70 -3.74
CA ALA A 151 -28.24 3.69 -4.63
C ALA A 151 -26.92 3.13 -4.07
N PRO A 152 -26.96 2.43 -2.91
CA PRO A 152 -25.76 1.97 -2.24
C PRO A 152 -25.12 0.79 -2.99
N LEU A 153 -23.79 0.74 -2.95
CA LEU A 153 -22.99 -0.34 -3.51
C LEU A 153 -23.13 -1.61 -2.66
N ASN A 154 -23.52 -2.72 -3.27
CA ASN A 154 -23.56 -4.03 -2.60
C ASN A 154 -22.23 -4.75 -2.76
N ILE A 155 -21.56 -5.04 -1.65
CA ILE A 155 -20.42 -5.96 -1.60
C ILE A 155 -20.92 -7.29 -1.01
N PRO A 156 -21.08 -8.35 -1.83
CA PRO A 156 -21.62 -9.62 -1.38
C PRO A 156 -20.86 -10.18 -0.17
N GLY A 157 -21.60 -10.57 0.88
CA GLY A 157 -21.03 -11.11 2.12
C GLY A 157 -20.47 -10.05 3.08
N HIS A 158 -20.45 -8.77 2.72
CA HIS A 158 -19.92 -7.69 3.55
C HIS A 158 -20.97 -6.62 3.89
N GLY A 159 -21.80 -6.21 2.93
CA GLY A 159 -22.89 -5.26 3.18
C GLY A 159 -23.22 -4.37 2.00
N ARG A 160 -24.15 -3.44 2.24
CA ARG A 160 -24.49 -2.35 1.32
C ARG A 160 -23.96 -1.05 1.90
N PHE A 161 -23.23 -0.29 1.10
CA PHE A 161 -22.49 0.88 1.56
C PHE A 161 -22.77 2.07 0.65
N SER A 162 -22.88 3.24 1.26
CA SER A 162 -22.86 4.55 0.63
C SER A 162 -21.63 5.31 1.11
N GLY A 163 -21.40 6.50 0.56
CA GLY A 163 -20.30 7.37 0.94
C GLY A 163 -19.45 7.75 -0.25
N LEU A 164 -18.14 7.55 -0.13
CA LEU A 164 -17.17 8.00 -1.13
C LEU A 164 -16.24 6.86 -1.55
N LYS A 165 -16.15 6.63 -2.86
CA LYS A 165 -15.10 5.81 -3.44
C LYS A 165 -13.96 6.72 -3.87
N THR A 166 -12.79 6.48 -3.28
CA THR A 166 -11.52 7.11 -3.66
C THR A 166 -10.70 6.13 -4.49
N SER A 167 -10.20 6.57 -5.64
CA SER A 167 -9.31 5.78 -6.50
C SER A 167 -7.95 6.46 -6.63
N VAL A 168 -6.89 5.79 -6.19
CA VAL A 168 -5.51 6.27 -6.26
C VAL A 168 -4.74 5.42 -7.26
N PHE A 169 -4.02 6.08 -8.17
CA PHE A 169 -3.21 5.42 -9.20
C PHE A 169 -1.75 5.78 -8.98
N LEU A 170 -0.95 4.79 -8.63
CA LEU A 170 0.46 4.93 -8.30
C LEU A 170 1.33 4.38 -9.42
N GLU A 171 2.53 4.94 -9.56
CA GLU A 171 3.65 4.27 -10.21
C GLU A 171 4.87 4.33 -9.30
N VAL A 172 5.65 3.24 -9.29
CA VAL A 172 6.83 3.12 -8.44
C VAL A 172 8.03 2.80 -9.32
N GLU A 173 8.85 3.81 -9.53
CA GLU A 173 10.13 3.69 -10.22
C GLU A 173 11.23 3.31 -9.22
N GLY A 174 12.00 2.28 -9.55
CA GLY A 174 13.10 1.80 -8.73
C GLY A 174 14.39 2.61 -8.93
N ALA A 175 15.30 2.56 -7.96
CA ALA A 175 16.59 3.26 -8.01
C ALA A 175 17.62 2.59 -8.94
N ALA A 176 17.24 1.47 -9.57
CA ALA A 176 18.08 0.68 -10.45
C ALA A 176 19.35 0.08 -9.81
N HIS A 177 19.30 -0.22 -8.50
CA HIS A 177 20.44 -0.78 -7.76
C HIS A 177 20.82 -2.21 -8.19
N TYR A 178 19.84 -3.03 -8.60
CA TYR A 178 20.06 -4.43 -9.00
C TYR A 178 19.35 -4.76 -10.32
N LEU A 179 18.03 -4.59 -10.38
CA LEU A 179 17.26 -4.63 -11.62
C LEU A 179 17.10 -3.19 -12.16
N PRO A 180 16.80 -2.98 -13.45
CA PRO A 180 16.54 -1.65 -13.99
C PRO A 180 15.34 -0.95 -13.31
N ALA A 181 15.19 0.35 -13.55
CA ALA A 181 14.22 1.22 -12.87
C ALA A 181 12.75 0.79 -12.95
N TYR A 182 12.38 -0.15 -13.84
CA TYR A 182 11.04 -0.73 -13.87
C TYR A 182 10.71 -1.56 -12.62
N ALA A 183 11.72 -2.06 -11.91
CA ALA A 183 11.56 -3.00 -10.80
C ALA A 183 11.35 -2.31 -9.43
N GLY A 184 10.58 -1.21 -9.40
CA GLY A 184 10.31 -0.47 -8.16
C GLY A 184 9.59 -1.29 -7.08
N ASN A 185 9.04 -2.46 -7.44
CA ASN A 185 8.51 -3.44 -6.48
C ASN A 185 9.59 -4.02 -5.56
N LEU A 186 10.85 -4.07 -5.98
CA LEU A 186 11.95 -4.44 -5.10
C LEU A 186 12.31 -3.25 -4.20
N ASP A 187 12.54 -2.07 -4.80
CA ASP A 187 12.96 -0.87 -4.07
C ASP A 187 11.98 -0.46 -2.97
N ILE A 188 10.66 -0.50 -3.21
CA ILE A 188 9.66 -0.15 -2.19
C ILE A 188 9.72 -1.06 -0.97
N MET A 189 10.06 -2.34 -1.15
CA MET A 189 10.20 -3.30 -0.07
C MET A 189 11.55 -3.12 0.64
N THR A 190 12.64 -3.04 -0.09
CA THR A 190 13.99 -2.97 0.49
C THR A 190 14.25 -1.65 1.19
N SER A 191 13.79 -0.53 0.62
CA SER A 191 13.88 0.79 1.28
C SER A 191 13.05 0.84 2.56
N ALA A 192 11.84 0.27 2.58
CA ALA A 192 11.02 0.22 3.79
C ALA A 192 11.69 -0.63 4.89
N ALA A 193 12.29 -1.76 4.52
CA ALA A 193 13.02 -2.62 5.45
C ALA A 193 14.25 -1.90 6.02
N LEU A 194 15.02 -1.21 5.18
CA LEU A 194 16.19 -0.44 5.59
C LEU A 194 15.79 0.71 6.52
N ALA A 195 14.81 1.53 6.14
CA ALA A 195 14.33 2.64 6.98
C ALA A 195 13.82 2.17 8.35
N THR A 196 13.17 1.01 8.39
CA THR A 196 12.71 0.39 9.66
C THR A 196 13.91 0.02 10.54
N ALA A 197 14.89 -0.68 9.99
CA ALA A 197 16.07 -1.12 10.74
C ALA A 197 16.96 0.05 11.19
N GLU A 198 17.16 1.06 10.34
CA GLU A 198 17.91 2.27 10.68
C GLU A 198 17.26 3.03 11.83
N ARG A 199 15.92 3.20 11.79
CA ARG A 199 15.20 3.88 12.86
C ARG A 199 15.25 3.12 14.19
N MET A 200 15.18 1.78 14.14
CA MET A 200 15.38 0.91 15.32
C MET A 200 16.80 1.09 15.89
N ALA A 201 17.83 1.03 15.04
CA ALA A 201 19.21 1.21 15.47
C ALA A 201 19.44 2.60 16.10
N LEU A 202 18.88 3.66 15.51
CA LEU A 202 18.93 5.03 16.08
C LEU A 202 18.24 5.10 17.46
N SER A 203 17.14 4.37 17.65
CA SER A 203 16.46 4.32 18.97
C SER A 203 17.30 3.63 20.04
N MET A 204 18.09 2.62 19.67
CA MET A 204 18.99 1.91 20.57
C MET A 204 20.22 2.73 20.97
N LEU A 205 20.66 3.64 20.10
CA LEU A 205 21.81 4.52 20.36
C LEU A 205 21.45 5.75 21.20
N ASN A 206 20.19 6.19 21.13
CA ASN A 206 19.70 7.42 21.76
C ASN A 206 18.79 7.19 22.98
N GLY A 207 18.55 5.93 23.36
CA GLY A 207 17.77 5.53 24.54
C GLY A 207 18.68 5.06 25.67
#